data_AF-A0A077Q7V8-F1
#
_entry.id   AF-A0A077Q7V8-F1
#
_cell.length_a   1.000
_cell.length_b   1.000
_cell.length_c   1.000
_cell.angle_alpha   90.00
_cell.angle_beta   90.00
_cell.angle_gamma   90.00
#
_symmetry.space_group_name_H-M   'P 1'
#
loop_
_entity.id
_entity.type
_entity.pdbx_description
1 polymer ?
#
loop_
_entity_poly.entity_id
_entity_poly.type
_entity_poly.pdbx_seq_one_letter_code
_entity_poly.pdbx_strand_id
1 'polypeptide(L)' 'MSDSLNKFVLLERIELISKIGGGDNFNDKDRQVALYWVGELAEQVKQMIIEKPLKSGSTELCGASLQ' A
#
# COMPACT_ATOMS: atom_id res chain seq x y z
N MET A 1 9.25 12.93 10.89
CA MET A 1 8.73 12.03 11.95
C MET A 1 7.32 11.50 11.64
N SER A 2 6.46 12.27 10.97
CA SER A 2 5.12 11.84 10.52
C SER A 2 5.14 10.57 9.65
N ASP A 3 6.08 10.47 8.71
CA ASP A 3 6.06 9.39 7.70
C ASP A 3 6.37 8.01 8.27
N SER A 4 7.24 7.92 9.27
CA SER A 4 7.55 6.66 9.94
C SER A 4 6.39 6.19 10.82
N LEU A 5 5.73 7.13 11.50
CA LEU A 5 4.54 6.84 12.31
C LEU A 5 3.38 6.36 11.41
N ASN A 6 3.15 7.03 10.27
CA ASN A 6 2.11 6.64 9.32
C ASN A 6 2.35 5.24 8.74
N LYS A 7 3.61 4.87 8.44
CA LYS A 7 3.96 3.51 8.00
C LYS A 7 3.72 2.47 9.10
N PHE A 8 4.02 2.82 10.34
CA PHE A 8 3.79 1.93 11.48
C PHE A 8 2.29 1.67 11.69
N VAL A 9 1.47 2.72 11.68
CA VAL A 9 0.01 2.61 11.76
C VAL A 9 -0.57 1.77 10.61
N LEU A 10 -0.04 1.92 9.40
CA LEU A 10 -0.44 1.10 8.26
C LEU A 10 -0.16 -0.39 8.51
N LEU A 11 1.01 -0.72 9.06
CA LEU A 11 1.38 -2.10 9.40
C LEU A 11 0.48 -2.68 10.51
N GLU A 12 0.20 -1.93 11.56
CA GLU A 12 -0.70 -2.38 12.64
C GLU A 12 -2.11 -2.66 12.11
N ARG A 13 -2.60 -1.82 11.18
CA ARG A 13 -3.91 -2.03 10.55
C ARG A 13 -3.93 -3.30 9.69
N ILE A 14 -2.87 -3.57 8.93
CA ILE A 14 -2.71 -4.83 8.17
C ILE A 14 -2.72 -6.03 9.12
N GLU A 15 -1.98 -5.95 10.21
CA GLU A 15 -1.89 -7.04 11.20
C GLU A 15 -3.28 -7.34 11.81
N LEU A 16 -4.01 -6.31 12.22
CA LEU A 16 -5.36 -6.46 12.78
C LEU A 16 -6.34 -7.09 11.79
N ILE A 17 -6.37 -6.59 10.55
CA ILE A 17 -7.23 -7.14 9.50
C ILE A 17 -6.88 -8.61 9.22
N SER A 18 -5.58 -8.94 9.20
CA SER A 18 -5.12 -10.32 8.97
C SER A 18 -5.53 -11.26 10.10
N LYS A 19 -5.47 -10.80 11.36
CA LYS A 19 -5.95 -11.59 12.52
C LYS A 19 -7.44 -11.88 12.44
N ILE A 20 -8.24 -10.93 11.96
CA ILE A 20 -9.69 -11.10 11.81
C ILE A 20 -10.01 -12.04 10.63
N GLY A 21 -9.37 -11.83 9.48
CA GLY A 21 -9.61 -12.63 8.28
C GLY A 21 -9.10 -14.08 8.38
N GLY A 22 -7.97 -14.28 9.07
CA GLY A 22 -7.29 -15.58 9.18
C GLY A 22 -7.55 -16.33 10.49
N GLY A 23 -8.04 -15.67 11.54
CA GLY A 23 -8.20 -16.28 12.86
C GLY A 23 -9.43 -17.17 12.97
N ASP A 24 -9.29 -18.31 13.65
CA ASP A 24 -10.38 -19.29 13.84
C ASP A 24 -11.49 -18.81 14.78
N ASN A 25 -11.24 -17.75 15.55
CA ASN A 25 -12.19 -17.18 16.51
C ASN A 25 -13.24 -16.25 15.87
N PHE A 26 -13.15 -16.00 14.56
CA PHE A 26 -13.99 -15.05 13.84
C PHE A 26 -14.94 -15.75 12.87
N ASN A 27 -16.18 -15.27 12.81
CA ASN A 27 -17.21 -15.83 11.95
C ASN A 27 -17.08 -15.33 10.50
N ASP A 28 -17.85 -15.91 9.57
CA ASP A 28 -17.77 -15.56 8.15
C ASP A 28 -18.08 -14.08 7.86
N LYS A 29 -18.96 -13.44 8.64
CA LYS A 29 -19.26 -12.02 8.49
C LYS A 29 -18.05 -11.16 8.88
N ASP A 30 -17.38 -11.51 9.98
CA ASP A 30 -16.16 -10.83 10.41
C ASP A 30 -15.06 -10.95 9.34
N ARG A 31 -14.92 -12.14 8.75
CA ARG A 31 -13.98 -12.38 7.64
C ARG A 31 -14.34 -11.57 6.40
N GLN A 32 -15.63 -11.46 6.07
CA GLN A 32 -16.11 -10.64 4.95
C GLN A 32 -15.82 -9.14 5.18
N VAL A 33 -16.01 -8.65 6.40
CA VAL A 33 -15.65 -7.29 6.80
C VAL A 33 -14.14 -7.06 6.69
N ALA A 34 -13.32 -8.03 7.12
CA ALA A 34 -11.87 -7.96 6.96
C ALA A 34 -11.46 -7.83 5.48
N LEU A 35 -12.08 -8.60 4.58
CA LEU A 35 -11.84 -8.48 3.14
C LEU A 35 -12.24 -7.12 2.57
N TYR A 36 -13.36 -6.55 3.05
CA TYR A 36 -13.75 -5.19 2.67
C TYR A 36 -12.70 -4.16 3.09
N TRP A 37 -12.21 -4.25 4.32
CA TRP A 37 -11.14 -3.39 4.82
C TRP A 37 -9.82 -3.56 4.07
N VAL A 38 -9.47 -4.77 3.60
CA VAL A 38 -8.33 -4.95 2.68
C VAL A 38 -8.53 -4.15 1.40
N GLY A 39 -9.74 -4.16 0.84
CA GLY A 39 -10.08 -3.36 -0.34
C GLY A 39 -9.89 -1.85 -0.11
N GLU A 40 -10.40 -1.33 1.00
CA GLU A 40 -10.20 0.08 1.37
C GLU A 40 -8.72 0.42 1.57
N LEU A 41 -7.96 -0.49 2.20
CA LEU A 41 -6.53 -0.30 2.41
C LEU A 41 -5.77 -0.25 1.09
N ALA A 42 -6.15 -1.09 0.12
CA ALA A 42 -5.54 -1.10 -1.21
C ALA A 42 -5.76 0.25 -1.93
N GLU A 43 -6.95 0.84 -1.82
CA GLU A 43 -7.22 2.17 -2.39
C GLU A 43 -6.40 3.27 -1.72
N GLN A 44 -6.28 3.24 -0.39
CA GLN A 44 -5.42 4.17 0.34
C GLN A 44 -3.95 4.08 -0.10
N VAL A 45 -3.43 2.86 -0.28
CA VAL A 45 -2.05 2.64 -0.73
C VAL A 45 -1.87 3.08 -2.19
N LYS A 46 -2.83 2.83 -3.08
CA LYS A 46 -2.78 3.31 -4.47
C LYS A 46 -2.66 4.83 -4.54
N GLN A 47 -3.44 5.57 -3.74
CA GLN A 47 -3.36 7.03 -3.68
C GLN A 47 -1.96 7.49 -3.26
N MET A 48 -1.35 6.87 -2.24
CA MET A 48 0.01 7.19 -1.80
C MET A 48 1.09 6.91 -2.87
N ILE A 49 0.90 5.89 -3.71
CA ILE A 49 1.83 5.54 -4.79
C ILE A 49 1.66 6.49 -5.98
N ILE A 50 0.42 6.80 -6.39
CA ILE A 50 0.12 7.66 -7.55
C ILE A 50 0.51 9.12 -7.27
N GLU A 51 0.34 9.61 -6.04
CA GLU A 51 0.75 10.96 -5.64
C GLU A 51 2.27 11.14 -5.52
N LYS A 52 3.04 10.05 -5.43
CA LYS A 52 4.48 10.10 -5.64
C LYS A 52 4.74 9.96 -7.13
N PRO A 53 5.26 11.01 -7.82
CA PRO A 53 5.71 10.83 -9.18
C PRO A 53 6.73 9.70 -9.14
N LEU A 54 6.45 8.62 -9.85
CA LEU A 54 7.49 7.68 -10.22
C LEU A 54 8.53 8.57 -10.90
N LYS A 55 9.69 8.78 -10.27
CA LYS A 55 10.84 9.35 -10.96
C LYS A 55 11.24 8.32 -12.00
N SER A 56 10.47 8.26 -13.09
CA SER A 56 10.83 7.63 -14.34
C SER A 56 12.20 8.21 -14.64
N GLY A 57 13.21 7.35 -14.64
CA GLY A 57 14.58 7.76 -14.88
C GLY A 57 14.60 8.62 -16.12
N SER A 58 14.93 9.91 -15.94
CA SER A 58 15.35 10.75 -17.04
C SER A 58 16.67 10.17 -17.51
N THR A 59 16.61 9.24 -18.46
CA THR A 59 17.75 8.95 -19.32
C THR A 59 17.95 10.19 -20.16
N GLU A 60 18.71 11.14 -19.61
CA GLU A 60 19.44 12.11 -20.41
C GLU A 60 20.42 11.30 -21.27
N LEU A 61 19.94 10.88 -22.44
CA LEU A 61 20.78 10.36 -23.52
C LEU A 61 21.57 11.55 -24.06
N CYS A 62 22.65 11.86 -23.34
CA CYS A 62 23.69 12.79 -23.78
C CYS A 62 24.20 12.30 -25.15
N GLY A 63 24.23 13.22 -26.10
CA GLY A 63 24.35 12.93 -27.51
C GLY A 63 25.62 12.18 -27.91
N ALA A 64 25.45 11.32 -28.90
CA ALA A 64 26.50 11.00 -29.85
C ALA A 64 25.89 11.18 -31.25
N SER A 65 26.03 12.39 -31.80
CA SER A 65 25.96 12.56 -33.25
C SER A 65 27.13 11.79 -33.85
N LEU A 66 26.83 10.69 -34.53
CA LEU A 66 27.78 10.04 -35.43
C LEU A 66 27.83 10.89 -36.72
N GLN A 67 28.89 11.69 -36.84
CA GLN A 67 29.42 12.14 -38.13
C GLN A 67 30.46 11.14 -38.61
#